data_AF-A0A445D5Y8-F1
#
_entry.id   AF-A0A445D5Y8-F1
#
_cell.length_a   1.000
_cell.length_b   1.000
_cell.length_c   1.000
_cell.angle_alpha   90.00
_cell.angle_beta   90.00
_cell.angle_gamma   90.00
#
_symmetry.space_group_name_H-M   'P 1'
#
loop_
_entity.id
_entity.type
_entity.pdbx_description
1 polymer ?
#
loop_
_entity_poly.entity_id
_entity_poly.type
_entity_poly.pdbx_seq_one_letter_code
_entity_poly.pdbx_strand_id
1 'polypeptide(L)'
;MNKTTIGLGIEARGFIFGPPIALAIGAKFVPLRKPKKLPGKVISQEYILEYGRDCLEMHVGAVEAGERAIVVDDLIATGGTLCAAMDLLERVGAEVVECACVIELPELKGRERLNGKPLYVLVEYLEV
;
A
#
# COMPACT_ATOMS: atom_id res chain seq x y z
N MET A 1 5.32 13.38 -20.60
CA MET A 1 6.24 13.53 -19.46
C MET A 1 5.69 12.66 -18.35
N ASN A 2 6.31 11.49 -18.12
CA ASN A 2 5.77 10.46 -17.23
C ASN A 2 5.73 10.99 -15.79
N LYS A 3 4.53 11.10 -15.22
CA LYS A 3 4.33 11.30 -13.79
C LYS A 3 5.05 10.16 -13.05
N THR A 4 5.99 10.49 -12.19
CA THR A 4 6.78 9.55 -11.38
C THR A 4 5.85 8.56 -10.70
N THR A 5 6.09 7.26 -10.94
CA THR A 5 5.37 6.19 -10.24
C THR A 5 6.09 5.91 -8.92
N ILE A 6 5.34 5.59 -7.86
CA ILE A 6 5.89 5.27 -6.54
C ILE A 6 5.48 3.84 -6.20
N GLY A 7 6.47 2.99 -5.97
CA GLY A 7 6.23 1.67 -5.39
C GLY A 7 6.19 1.81 -3.87
N LEU A 8 5.08 1.39 -3.26
CA LEU A 8 4.94 1.40 -1.81
C LEU A 8 4.92 -0.02 -1.32
N GLY A 9 5.78 -0.33 -0.37
CA GLY A 9 5.69 -1.58 0.36
C GLY A 9 5.01 -1.31 1.69
N ILE A 10 4.17 -2.24 2.13
CA ILE A 10 3.68 -2.26 3.51
C ILE A 10 4.62 -3.16 4.32
N GLU A 11 5.05 -2.69 5.49
CA GLU A 11 5.96 -3.46 6.35
C GLU A 11 5.30 -4.78 6.82
N ALA A 12 6.03 -5.90 6.90
CA ALA A 12 7.41 -6.11 6.47
C ALA A 12 7.49 -6.87 5.14
N ARG A 13 6.51 -7.72 4.84
CA ARG A 13 6.59 -8.65 3.71
C ARG A 13 6.37 -7.96 2.36
N GLY A 14 5.58 -6.88 2.31
CA GLY A 14 5.50 -6.01 1.14
C GLY A 14 6.86 -5.40 0.73
N PHE A 15 7.85 -5.30 1.64
CA PHE A 15 9.19 -4.81 1.29
C PHE A 15 10.03 -5.83 0.51
N ILE A 16 9.60 -7.09 0.43
CA ILE A 16 10.26 -8.09 -0.40
C ILE A 16 9.93 -7.84 -1.88
N PHE A 17 8.74 -7.31 -2.17
CA PHE A 17 8.23 -7.12 -3.53
C PHE A 17 8.30 -5.66 -4.00
N GLY A 18 7.99 -4.71 -3.12
CA GLY A 18 7.90 -3.28 -3.46
C GLY A 18 9.20 -2.67 -4.02
N PRO A 19 10.37 -2.79 -3.35
CA PRO A 19 11.62 -2.21 -3.83
C PRO A 19 12.10 -2.79 -5.17
N PRO A 20 12.10 -4.13 -5.40
CA PRO A 20 12.44 -4.68 -6.72
C PRO A 20 11.51 -4.21 -7.84
N ILE A 21 10.19 -4.10 -7.58
CA ILE A 21 9.23 -3.56 -8.55
C ILE A 21 9.52 -2.09 -8.85
N ALA A 22 9.73 -1.27 -7.80
CA ALA A 22 10.07 0.14 -7.96
C ALA A 22 11.34 0.32 -8.80
N LEU A 23 12.38 -0.48 -8.52
CA LEU A 23 13.61 -0.50 -9.30
C LEU A 23 13.36 -0.86 -10.77
N ALA A 24 12.59 -1.90 -11.03
CA ALA A 24 12.31 -2.39 -12.39
C ALA A 24 11.58 -1.36 -13.26
N ILE A 25 10.72 -0.53 -12.67
CA ILE A 25 9.95 0.49 -13.39
C ILE A 25 10.58 1.89 -13.33
N GLY A 26 11.77 2.04 -12.74
CA GLY A 26 12.43 3.34 -12.57
C GLY A 26 11.67 4.30 -11.64
N ALA A 27 10.95 3.75 -10.67
CA ALA A 27 10.18 4.47 -9.65
C ALA A 27 10.99 4.67 -8.36
N LYS A 28 10.60 5.67 -7.57
CA LYS A 28 11.05 5.75 -6.17
C LYS A 28 10.27 4.74 -5.32
N PHE A 29 10.95 4.16 -4.33
CA PHE A 29 10.30 3.34 -3.30
C PHE A 29 10.07 4.19 -2.05
N VAL A 30 8.85 4.15 -1.50
CA VAL A 30 8.52 4.81 -0.23
C VAL A 30 8.00 3.76 0.76
N PRO A 31 8.64 3.57 1.92
CA PRO A 31 8.18 2.59 2.90
C PRO A 31 7.00 3.12 3.71
N LEU A 32 5.94 2.31 3.83
CA LEU A 32 4.87 2.51 4.81
C LEU A 32 5.10 1.56 5.99
N ARG A 33 5.17 2.10 7.21
CA ARG A 33 5.60 1.34 8.39
C ARG A 33 4.64 1.50 9.56
N LYS A 34 4.73 0.57 10.51
CA LYS A 34 4.04 0.72 11.79
C LYS A 34 4.63 1.90 12.61
N PRO A 35 3.91 2.39 13.62
CA PRO A 35 4.35 3.55 14.38
C PRO A 35 5.75 3.40 14.97
N LYS A 36 6.50 4.51 14.98
CA LYS A 36 7.84 4.62 15.60
C LYS A 36 8.94 3.84 14.88
N LYS A 37 8.72 3.42 13.64
CA LYS A 37 9.73 2.72 12.81
C LYS A 37 10.41 3.62 11.79
N LEU A 38 9.79 4.74 11.42
CA LEU A 38 10.39 5.76 10.56
C LEU A 38 11.04 6.84 11.43
N PRO A 39 12.26 7.32 11.09
CA PRO A 39 12.85 8.47 11.78
C PRO A 39 12.10 9.77 11.44
N GLY A 40 12.44 10.88 12.09
CA GLY A 40 11.95 12.21 11.66
C GLY A 40 10.44 12.42 11.72
N LYS A 41 9.93 13.32 10.85
CA LYS A 41 8.49 13.66 10.80
C LYS A 41 7.72 12.69 9.92
N VAL A 42 6.56 12.26 10.42
CA VAL A 42 5.66 11.33 9.75
C VAL A 42 4.22 11.84 9.77
N ILE A 43 3.41 11.35 8.85
CA ILE A 43 1.95 11.38 8.91
C ILE A 43 1.43 9.96 9.15
N SER A 44 0.30 9.83 9.84
CA SER A 44 -0.23 8.53 10.29
C SER A 44 -1.68 8.30 9.83
N GLN A 45 -2.04 7.04 9.65
CA GLN A 45 -3.41 6.63 9.33
C GLN A 45 -3.77 5.40 10.15
N GLU A 46 -4.74 5.58 11.03
CA GLU A 46 -5.32 4.48 11.79
C GLU A 46 -6.32 3.70 10.94
N TYR A 47 -6.39 2.39 11.17
CA TYR A 47 -7.38 1.52 10.56
C TYR A 47 -7.84 0.44 11.53
N ILE A 48 -9.07 -0.02 11.31
CA ILE A 48 -9.76 -0.96 12.21
C ILE A 48 -9.47 -2.39 11.77
N LEU A 49 -9.03 -3.19 12.74
CA LEU A 49 -8.92 -4.65 12.64
C LEU A 49 -10.16 -5.31 13.26
N GLU A 50 -10.30 -6.62 13.09
CA GLU A 50 -11.36 -7.40 13.75
C GLU A 50 -11.31 -7.26 15.28
N TYR A 51 -10.09 -7.27 15.82
CA TYR A 51 -9.84 -7.06 17.25
C TYR A 51 -8.82 -5.94 17.45
N GLY A 52 -9.28 -4.70 17.29
CA GLY A 52 -8.51 -3.50 17.66
C GLY A 52 -8.28 -2.52 16.51
N ARG A 53 -7.22 -1.74 16.65
CA ARG A 53 -6.78 -0.76 15.65
C ARG A 53 -5.29 -0.92 15.43
N ASP A 54 -4.86 -0.68 14.20
CA ASP A 54 -3.45 -0.55 13.85
C ASP A 54 -3.26 0.76 13.09
N CYS A 55 -2.02 1.11 12.81
CA CYS A 55 -1.67 2.40 12.23
C CYS A 55 -0.52 2.23 11.22
N LEU A 56 -0.59 2.98 10.13
CA LEU A 56 0.50 3.13 9.18
C LEU A 56 1.06 4.55 9.23
N GLU A 57 2.37 4.67 9.10
CA GLU A 57 3.13 5.91 9.03
C GLU A 57 3.86 6.03 7.69
N MET A 58 3.92 7.26 7.18
CA MET A 58 4.70 7.66 6.02
C MET A 58 5.47 8.94 6.35
N HIS A 59 6.71 9.06 5.87
CA HIS A 59 7.48 10.29 6.01
C HIS A 59 6.78 11.49 5.35
N VAL A 60 6.76 12.64 6.03
CA VAL A 60 6.31 13.90 5.44
C VAL A 60 7.23 14.24 4.24
N GLY A 61 6.64 14.55 3.09
CA GLY A 61 7.37 14.92 1.88
C GLY A 61 7.98 13.73 1.11
N ALA A 62 7.77 12.49 1.54
CA ALA A 62 8.18 11.32 0.75
C ALA A 62 7.37 11.19 -0.55
N VAL A 63 6.12 11.67 -0.52
CA VAL A 63 5.18 11.70 -1.63
C VAL A 63 4.63 13.11 -1.77
N GLU A 64 4.53 13.59 -3.00
CA GLU A 64 4.04 14.92 -3.36
C GLU A 64 2.73 14.85 -4.14
N ALA A 65 1.98 15.95 -4.11
CA ALA A 65 0.69 16.04 -4.81
C ALA A 65 0.86 15.85 -6.33
N GLY A 66 -0.02 15.06 -6.93
CA GLY A 66 -0.03 14.75 -8.35
C GLY A 66 0.89 13.59 -8.77
N GLU A 67 1.69 13.04 -7.86
CA GLU A 67 2.41 11.78 -8.10
C GLU A 67 1.45 10.60 -8.22
N ARG A 68 1.84 9.58 -8.99
CA ARG A 68 1.04 8.35 -9.18
C ARG A 68 1.65 7.24 -8.32
N ALA A 69 0.83 6.54 -7.56
CA ALA A 69 1.31 5.53 -6.62
C ALA A 69 0.71 4.15 -6.92
N ILE A 70 1.55 3.12 -6.79
CA ILE A 70 1.15 1.71 -6.76
C ILE A 70 1.42 1.19 -5.36
N VAL A 71 0.39 0.67 -4.69
CA VAL A 71 0.53 0.06 -3.37
C VAL A 71 0.81 -1.43 -3.55
N VAL A 72 1.91 -1.91 -3.01
CA VAL A 72 2.36 -3.30 -3.12
C VAL A 72 2.39 -3.95 -1.74
N ASP A 73 1.80 -5.13 -1.64
CA ASP A 73 1.96 -6.01 -0.47
C ASP A 73 2.16 -7.46 -0.90
N ASP A 74 2.52 -8.33 0.04
CA ASP A 74 2.61 -9.76 -0.27
C ASP A 74 1.22 -10.40 -0.44
N LEU A 75 0.26 -10.03 0.42
CA LEU A 75 -1.04 -10.68 0.46
C LEU A 75 -2.16 -9.68 0.79
N ILE A 76 -3.30 -9.82 0.11
CA ILE A 76 -4.55 -9.17 0.50
C ILE A 76 -5.50 -10.16 1.19
N ALA A 77 -5.83 -9.83 2.44
CA ALA A 77 -6.85 -10.51 3.23
C ALA A 77 -8.14 -9.66 3.24
N THR A 78 -8.39 -8.91 4.31
CA THR A 78 -9.56 -8.02 4.45
C THR A 78 -9.43 -6.70 3.70
N GLY A 79 -8.26 -6.40 3.10
CA GLY A 79 -7.98 -5.14 2.40
C GLY A 79 -7.75 -3.92 3.30
N GLY A 80 -7.83 -4.05 4.63
CA GLY A 80 -7.71 -2.92 5.55
C GLY A 80 -6.38 -2.16 5.46
N THR A 81 -5.27 -2.89 5.32
CA THR A 81 -3.93 -2.28 5.26
C THR A 81 -3.68 -1.55 3.95
N LEU A 82 -4.16 -2.11 2.81
CA LEU A 82 -4.11 -1.44 1.51
C LEU A 82 -4.98 -0.16 1.51
N CYS A 83 -6.17 -0.21 2.11
CA CYS A 83 -7.03 0.96 2.26
C CYS A 83 -6.35 2.06 3.09
N ALA A 84 -5.74 1.71 4.22
CA ALA A 84 -5.01 2.67 5.05
C ALA A 84 -3.80 3.29 4.32
N ALA A 85 -3.10 2.48 3.51
CA ALA A 85 -2.02 2.97 2.65
C ALA A 85 -2.55 3.94 1.58
N MET A 86 -3.68 3.62 0.94
CA MET A 86 -4.33 4.51 -0.02
C MET A 86 -4.71 5.85 0.61
N ASP A 87 -5.39 5.81 1.76
CA ASP A 87 -5.84 7.01 2.47
C ASP A 87 -4.66 7.94 2.82
N LEU A 88 -3.50 7.37 3.21
CA LEU A 88 -2.27 8.15 3.47
C LEU A 88 -1.80 8.94 2.26
N LEU A 89 -1.82 8.30 1.10
CA LEU A 89 -1.32 8.85 -0.17
C LEU A 89 -2.27 9.88 -0.73
N GLU A 90 -3.56 9.57 -0.74
CA GLU A 90 -4.59 10.47 -1.25
C GLU A 90 -4.68 11.73 -0.37
N ARG A 91 -4.43 11.61 0.94
CA ARG A 91 -4.34 12.76 1.86
C ARG A 91 -3.20 13.73 1.53
N VAL A 92 -2.11 13.27 0.89
CA VAL A 92 -1.03 14.13 0.40
C VAL A 92 -1.20 14.52 -1.07
N GLY A 93 -2.36 14.21 -1.67
CA GLY A 93 -2.71 14.56 -3.04
C GLY A 93 -2.12 13.65 -4.11
N ALA A 94 -1.61 12.47 -3.75
CA ALA A 94 -1.18 11.48 -4.71
C ALA A 94 -2.37 10.71 -5.30
N GLU A 95 -2.21 10.28 -6.54
CA GLU A 95 -3.18 9.45 -7.26
C GLU A 95 -2.79 7.98 -7.09
N VAL A 96 -3.51 7.23 -6.25
CA VAL A 96 -3.33 5.77 -6.22
C VAL A 96 -3.97 5.17 -7.46
N VAL A 97 -3.14 4.59 -8.31
CA VAL A 97 -3.57 4.06 -9.62
C VAL A 97 -3.92 2.58 -9.56
N GLU A 98 -3.26 1.82 -8.68
CA GLU A 98 -3.43 0.38 -8.55
C GLU A 98 -2.88 -0.11 -7.21
N CYS A 99 -3.49 -1.18 -6.68
CA CYS A 99 -2.91 -2.03 -5.66
C CYS A 99 -2.43 -3.34 -6.30
N ALA A 100 -1.32 -3.89 -5.84
CA ALA A 100 -0.78 -5.16 -6.32
C ALA A 100 -0.41 -6.07 -5.15
N CYS A 101 -0.88 -7.31 -5.17
CA CYS A 101 -0.51 -8.34 -4.20
C CYS A 101 -0.02 -9.60 -4.91
N VAL A 102 0.81 -10.40 -4.23
CA VAL A 102 1.20 -11.70 -4.75
C VAL A 102 0.05 -12.68 -4.54
N ILE A 103 -0.56 -12.67 -3.37
CA ILE A 103 -1.64 -13.59 -2.99
C ILE A 103 -2.91 -12.81 -2.67
N GLU A 104 -4.05 -13.32 -3.11
CA GLU A 104 -5.37 -12.92 -2.60
C GLU A 104 -6.04 -14.08 -1.87
N LEU A 105 -6.76 -13.74 -0.78
CA LEU A 105 -7.72 -14.61 -0.09
C LEU A 105 -9.14 -14.14 -0.45
N PRO A 106 -9.76 -14.64 -1.54
CA PRO A 106 -11.00 -14.07 -2.07
C PRO A 106 -12.17 -14.12 -1.07
N GLU A 107 -12.20 -15.14 -0.22
CA GLU A 107 -13.24 -15.33 0.80
C GLU A 107 -13.32 -14.20 1.83
N LEU A 108 -12.22 -13.48 2.04
CA LEU A 108 -12.14 -12.33 2.95
C LEU A 108 -12.56 -11.01 2.30
N LYS A 109 -12.96 -11.04 1.02
CA LYS A 109 -13.57 -9.93 0.29
C LYS A 109 -12.76 -8.63 0.31
N GLY A 110 -11.43 -8.73 0.35
CA GLY A 110 -10.54 -7.56 0.45
C GLY A 110 -10.74 -6.53 -0.66
N ARG A 111 -11.08 -6.97 -1.87
CA ARG A 111 -11.40 -6.10 -3.02
C ARG A 111 -12.50 -5.07 -2.72
N GLU A 112 -13.51 -5.44 -1.94
CA GLU A 112 -14.64 -4.56 -1.63
C GLU A 112 -14.20 -3.32 -0.82
N ARG A 113 -13.09 -3.41 -0.09
CA ARG A 113 -12.53 -2.28 0.68
C ARG A 113 -11.68 -1.32 -0.13
N LEU A 114 -11.39 -1.61 -1.41
CA LEU A 114 -10.49 -0.80 -2.22
C LEU A 114 -11.21 0.34 -2.98
N ASN A 115 -12.48 0.64 -2.66
CA ASN A 115 -13.23 1.75 -3.25
C ASN A 115 -13.20 1.79 -4.81
N GLY A 116 -13.21 0.61 -5.44
CA GLY A 116 -13.13 0.47 -6.90
C GLY A 116 -11.74 0.70 -7.51
N LYS A 117 -10.69 0.86 -6.70
CA LYS A 117 -9.30 0.88 -7.21
C LYS A 117 -8.95 -0.48 -7.83
N PRO A 118 -8.22 -0.49 -8.97
CA PRO A 118 -7.71 -1.72 -9.54
C PRO A 118 -6.86 -2.50 -8.53
N LEU A 119 -7.03 -3.82 -8.53
CA LEU A 119 -6.21 -4.75 -7.77
C LEU A 119 -5.68 -5.84 -8.69
N TYR A 120 -4.36 -5.87 -8.85
CA TYR A 120 -3.63 -6.95 -9.50
C TYR A 120 -3.22 -8.01 -8.46
N VAL A 121 -3.43 -9.28 -8.80
CA VAL A 121 -3.05 -10.42 -7.95
C VAL A 121 -2.35 -11.48 -8.80
N LEU A 122 -1.27 -12.07 -8.31
CA LEU A 122 -0.56 -13.14 -9.02
C LEU A 122 -1.21 -14.50 -8.82
N VAL A 123 -1.66 -14.78 -7.59
CA VAL A 123 -2.25 -16.07 -7.20
C VAL A 123 -3.47 -15.82 -6.33
N GLU A 124 -4.59 -16.46 -6.66
CA GLU A 124 -5.75 -16.56 -5.77
C GLU A 124 -5.67 -17.87 -4.99
N TYR A 125 -5.76 -17.80 -3.67
CA TYR A 125 -5.79 -18.98 -2.80
C TYR A 125 -7.23 -19.25 -2.36
N LEU A 126 -7.74 -20.42 -2.74
CA LEU A 126 -9.04 -20.94 -2.35
C LEU A 126 -8.81 -22.12 -1.41
N GLU A 127 -9.32 -22.06 -0.18
CA GLU A 127 -9.34 -23.25 0.69
C GLU A 127 -10.36 -24.23 0.10
N VAL A 128 -9.87 -25.41 -0.30
CA VAL A 128 -10.68 -26.50 -0.87
C VAL A 128 -11.00 -27.52 0.20
#